data_AF-A0A9N9GSK3-F1
#
_entry.id   AF-A0A9N9GSK3-F1
#
_cell.length_a   1.000
_cell.length_b   1.000
_cell.length_c   1.000
_cell.angle_alpha   90.00
_cell.angle_beta   90.00
_cell.angle_gamma   90.00
#
_symmetry.space_group_name_H-M   'P 1'
#
loop_
_entity.id
_entity.type
_entity.pdbx_description
1 polymer ?
#
loop_
_entity_poly.entity_id
_entity_poly.type
_entity_poly.pdbx_seq_one_letter_code
_entity_poly.pdbx_strand_id
1 'polypeptide(L)'
;MPATETPKATDLENQESQSEMNEKQASLPSKAMLKVNSPKNTPLTSPAIAKKNGASSKKRPLDPQELNSMIQNKITQLETESSIEDEEEKAFAKAVKKASREMKDIINSHDDQMEKFDTIQQRYMELFQDMKRLERDHAKMKKRNEQLQKEKDAAKSDLSKANSMKHKLENICRELQKENKRIKEESKRLAVSEQQKREELSSKFENTIWEIKSKMEEDTDEKKKRAEDSELLKDKFRSFLEQYELREKHFDSVVRSKNLELQLYEAKLQQQKQLTDQETIK
;
A
#
# COMPACT_ATOMS: atom_id res chain seq x y z
N MET A 1 12.10 -39.20 46.25
CA MET A 1 10.67 -39.44 45.95
C MET A 1 9.89 -39.31 47.25
N PRO A 2 8.62 -38.90 47.24
CA PRO A 2 7.83 -38.19 46.21
C PRO A 2 7.84 -36.65 46.49
N ALA A 3 7.40 -35.68 45.67
CA ALA A 3 6.21 -35.52 44.82
C ALA A 3 4.90 -35.46 45.65
N THR A 4 3.89 -34.61 45.41
CA THR A 4 3.61 -33.59 44.37
C THR A 4 3.14 -32.26 45.06
N GLU A 5 2.61 -31.16 44.49
CA GLU A 5 2.21 -30.77 43.12
C GLU A 5 2.15 -29.21 42.97
N THR A 6 1.72 -28.73 41.79
CA THR A 6 1.20 -27.37 41.45
C THR A 6 0.04 -27.60 40.45
N PRO A 7 -1.00 -26.74 40.26
CA PRO A 7 -0.88 -25.35 39.75
C PRO A 7 -2.03 -24.41 40.26
N LYS A 8 -2.44 -23.25 39.70
CA LYS A 8 -2.11 -22.48 38.48
C LYS A 8 -2.49 -21.00 38.67
N ALA A 9 -1.89 -20.08 37.91
CA ALA A 9 -2.18 -18.64 37.95
C ALA A 9 -3.38 -18.21 37.09
N THR A 10 -3.99 -17.06 37.42
CA THR A 10 -4.27 -15.93 36.49
C THR A 10 -4.78 -14.70 37.25
N ASP A 11 -3.99 -13.63 37.29
CA ASP A 11 -4.47 -12.25 37.47
C ASP A 11 -4.77 -11.62 36.10
N LEU A 12 -5.67 -10.62 36.05
CA LEU A 12 -5.44 -9.33 35.40
C LEU A 12 -6.64 -8.37 35.55
N GLU A 13 -6.45 -7.42 36.47
CA GLU A 13 -6.91 -6.02 36.42
C GLU A 13 -6.78 -5.37 35.02
N ASN A 14 -7.45 -4.26 34.65
CA ASN A 14 -8.58 -3.47 35.18
C ASN A 14 -8.86 -2.30 34.19
N GLN A 15 -10.02 -1.62 34.28
CA GLN A 15 -10.34 -0.29 33.68
C GLN A 15 -10.35 -0.16 32.12
N GLU A 16 -11.09 0.75 31.47
CA GLU A 16 -12.01 1.81 31.93
C GLU A 16 -13.10 2.19 30.89
N SER A 17 -14.22 2.72 31.40
CA SER A 17 -15.11 3.78 30.87
C SER A 17 -15.65 3.83 29.43
N GLN A 18 -16.97 4.03 29.37
CA GLN A 18 -17.78 4.34 28.17
C GLN A 18 -17.82 5.84 27.85
N SER A 19 -18.13 6.20 26.59
CA SER A 19 -18.81 7.45 26.22
C SER A 19 -19.52 7.29 24.87
N GLU A 20 -20.73 7.85 24.74
CA GLU A 20 -21.65 7.62 23.61
C GLU A 20 -21.67 8.74 22.54
N MET A 21 -22.47 8.51 21.49
CA MET A 21 -22.95 9.45 20.46
C MET A 21 -21.95 9.81 19.32
N ASN A 22 -22.38 10.05 18.08
CA ASN A 22 -23.75 10.27 17.59
C ASN A 22 -23.97 9.74 16.15
N GLU A 23 -25.19 9.30 15.86
CA GLU A 23 -25.65 8.92 14.52
C GLU A 23 -26.39 10.10 13.85
N LYS A 24 -26.09 10.41 12.58
CA LYS A 24 -26.98 11.24 11.74
C LYS A 24 -27.04 10.79 10.28
N GLN A 25 -28.22 10.31 9.91
CA GLN A 25 -28.69 10.19 8.52
C GLN A 25 -29.13 11.56 7.98
N ALA A 26 -28.90 11.80 6.68
CA ALA A 26 -29.67 12.62 5.73
C ALA A 26 -28.83 12.77 4.45
N SER A 27 -29.32 12.87 3.22
CA SER A 27 -30.58 12.60 2.53
C SER A 27 -30.35 13.11 1.10
N LEU A 28 -30.70 12.36 0.06
CA LEU A 28 -30.68 12.86 -1.33
C LEU A 28 -31.66 14.02 -1.52
N PRO A 29 -31.38 14.90 -2.50
CA PRO A 29 -32.47 15.33 -3.38
C PRO A 29 -32.16 15.09 -4.87
N SER A 30 -33.22 14.92 -5.66
CA SER A 30 -33.19 14.74 -7.11
C SER A 30 -34.29 15.57 -7.76
N LYS A 31 -33.97 16.21 -8.91
CA LYS A 31 -34.78 17.04 -9.86
C LYS A 31 -33.96 18.26 -10.31
N ALA A 32 -34.12 18.83 -11.51
CA ALA A 32 -34.87 18.40 -12.70
C ALA A 32 -34.33 19.07 -13.99
N MET A 33 -34.75 18.50 -15.12
CA MET A 33 -34.79 19.03 -16.50
C MET A 33 -34.49 20.52 -16.76
N LEU A 34 -33.71 20.75 -17.83
CA LEU A 34 -34.06 21.75 -18.84
C LEU A 34 -34.11 21.10 -20.23
N LYS A 35 -35.07 21.54 -21.04
CA LYS A 35 -35.49 20.93 -22.30
C LYS A 35 -35.71 22.04 -23.32
N VAL A 36 -35.00 22.03 -24.44
CA VAL A 36 -35.19 22.98 -25.55
C VAL A 36 -35.36 22.21 -26.85
N ASN A 37 -36.41 22.55 -27.61
CA ASN A 37 -36.77 21.94 -28.87
C ASN A 37 -36.13 22.69 -30.06
N SER A 38 -35.69 21.92 -31.08
CA SER A 38 -36.07 21.97 -32.52
C SER A 38 -36.22 23.35 -33.24
N PRO A 39 -35.85 23.49 -34.55
CA PRO A 39 -36.29 22.54 -35.59
C PRO A 39 -35.40 22.24 -36.84
N LYS A 40 -35.75 21.12 -37.49
CA LYS A 40 -35.70 20.75 -38.93
C LYS A 40 -34.69 21.42 -39.89
N ASN A 41 -33.88 20.59 -40.58
CA ASN A 41 -34.10 20.26 -42.01
C ASN A 41 -33.12 19.19 -42.55
N THR A 42 -33.64 18.33 -43.44
CA THR A 42 -32.91 17.52 -44.44
C THR A 42 -32.96 18.27 -45.79
N PRO A 43 -32.02 18.14 -46.75
CA PRO A 43 -31.68 16.84 -47.38
C PRO A 43 -30.22 16.59 -47.88
N LEU A 44 -29.95 15.30 -48.14
CA LEU A 44 -29.07 14.70 -49.16
C LEU A 44 -27.90 15.51 -49.78
N THR A 45 -26.66 15.00 -49.63
CA THR A 45 -25.78 14.55 -50.75
C THR A 45 -24.43 13.98 -50.25
N SER A 46 -23.82 13.10 -51.05
CA SER A 46 -22.52 12.42 -50.82
C SER A 46 -21.33 13.23 -51.40
N PRO A 47 -20.09 12.71 -51.45
CA PRO A 47 -19.22 12.21 -50.36
C PRO A 47 -17.84 12.93 -50.34
N ALA A 48 -17.17 13.07 -49.18
CA ALA A 48 -15.78 13.53 -49.13
C ALA A 48 -14.97 12.97 -47.95
N ILE A 49 -13.69 12.69 -48.21
CA ILE A 49 -12.73 12.05 -47.30
C ILE A 49 -11.96 13.12 -46.50
N ALA A 50 -11.99 13.07 -45.17
CA ALA A 50 -10.95 13.69 -44.33
C ALA A 50 -10.85 13.07 -42.91
N LYS A 51 -9.68 12.46 -42.67
CA LYS A 51 -9.06 12.01 -41.39
C LYS A 51 -9.68 12.46 -40.06
N LYS A 52 -9.81 11.50 -39.13
CA LYS A 52 -9.66 11.76 -37.68
C LYS A 52 -8.89 10.61 -37.01
N ASN A 53 -7.82 10.95 -36.28
CA ASN A 53 -7.00 9.99 -35.52
C ASN A 53 -7.62 9.70 -34.14
N GLY A 54 -7.39 8.50 -33.58
CA GLY A 54 -7.46 8.28 -32.13
C GLY A 54 -8.01 6.92 -31.68
N ALA A 55 -7.24 6.24 -30.81
CA ALA A 55 -7.62 5.08 -29.98
C ALA A 55 -8.05 3.78 -30.70
N SER A 56 -7.05 2.95 -31.03
CA SER A 56 -7.22 1.59 -31.55
C SER A 56 -7.67 0.59 -30.48
N SER A 57 -8.94 0.18 -30.48
CA SER A 57 -9.33 -1.15 -29.99
C SER A 57 -9.09 -2.17 -31.11
N LYS A 58 -7.85 -2.66 -31.25
CA LYS A 58 -7.57 -3.80 -32.13
C LYS A 58 -8.37 -5.01 -31.62
N LYS A 59 -9.49 -5.33 -32.29
CA LYS A 59 -9.92 -6.73 -32.38
C LYS A 59 -8.73 -7.46 -32.98
N ARG A 60 -8.12 -8.38 -32.22
CA ARG A 60 -7.13 -9.28 -32.83
C ARG A 60 -7.87 -10.01 -33.95
N PRO A 61 -7.33 -10.10 -35.18
CA PRO A 61 -7.85 -11.10 -36.12
C PRO A 61 -7.75 -12.45 -35.40
N LEU A 62 -8.82 -13.25 -35.48
CA LEU A 62 -8.79 -14.62 -34.98
C LEU A 62 -7.62 -15.34 -35.65
N ASP A 63 -6.85 -16.08 -34.88
CA ASP A 63 -5.67 -16.74 -35.39
C ASP A 63 -6.09 -17.73 -36.51
N PRO A 64 -5.37 -17.82 -37.65
CA PRO A 64 -5.75 -18.73 -38.72
C PRO A 64 -5.89 -20.19 -38.27
N GLN A 65 -5.18 -20.63 -37.22
CA GLN A 65 -5.38 -21.97 -36.65
C GLN A 65 -6.67 -22.07 -35.81
N GLU A 66 -7.04 -21.05 -35.04
CA GLU A 66 -8.33 -20.99 -34.33
C GLU A 66 -9.52 -20.98 -35.31
N LEU A 67 -9.43 -20.19 -36.39
CA LEU A 67 -10.45 -20.15 -37.42
C LEU A 67 -10.56 -21.49 -38.16
N ASN A 68 -9.43 -22.10 -38.54
CA ASN A 68 -9.42 -23.43 -39.15
C ASN A 68 -9.98 -24.49 -38.19
N SER A 69 -9.65 -24.44 -36.90
CA SER A 69 -10.22 -25.35 -35.89
C SER A 69 -11.74 -25.17 -35.75
N MET A 70 -12.26 -23.95 -35.77
CA MET A 70 -13.70 -23.69 -35.72
C MET A 70 -14.41 -24.17 -37.00
N ILE A 71 -13.77 -24.03 -38.16
CA ILE A 71 -14.26 -24.59 -39.44
C ILE A 71 -14.29 -26.12 -39.38
N GLN A 72 -13.21 -26.78 -38.96
CA GLN A 72 -13.16 -28.24 -38.81
C GLN A 72 -14.22 -28.76 -37.83
N ASN A 73 -14.35 -28.15 -36.66
CA ASN A 73 -15.42 -28.49 -35.70
C ASN A 73 -16.82 -28.35 -36.31
N LYS A 74 -17.05 -27.35 -37.18
CA LYS A 74 -18.35 -27.19 -37.85
C LYS A 74 -18.55 -28.20 -38.99
N ILE A 75 -17.49 -28.59 -39.71
CA ILE A 75 -17.51 -29.68 -40.70
C ILE A 75 -17.91 -30.98 -40.01
N THR A 76 -17.20 -31.40 -38.96
CA THR A 76 -17.51 -32.63 -38.20
C THR A 76 -18.92 -32.61 -37.60
N GLN A 77 -19.40 -31.46 -37.12
CA GLN A 77 -20.79 -31.33 -36.66
C GLN A 77 -21.80 -31.59 -37.79
N LEU A 78 -21.58 -31.02 -38.97
CA LEU A 78 -22.49 -31.20 -40.12
C LEU A 78 -22.42 -32.62 -40.69
N GLU A 79 -21.24 -33.25 -40.70
CA GLU A 79 -21.05 -34.64 -41.12
C GLU A 79 -21.77 -35.62 -40.17
N THR A 80 -21.70 -35.38 -38.85
CA THR A 80 -22.44 -36.20 -37.87
C THR A 80 -23.95 -35.98 -37.94
N GLU A 81 -24.42 -34.74 -38.15
CA GLU A 81 -25.84 -34.41 -38.34
C GLU A 81 -26.41 -35.10 -39.59
N SER A 82 -25.70 -35.00 -40.73
CA SER A 82 -26.06 -35.71 -41.97
C SER A 82 -26.04 -37.23 -41.80
N SER A 83 -25.08 -37.80 -41.06
CA SER A 83 -25.05 -39.25 -40.82
C SER A 83 -26.22 -39.75 -39.98
N ILE A 84 -26.79 -38.92 -39.10
CA ILE A 84 -27.97 -39.27 -38.29
C ILE A 84 -29.22 -39.26 -39.17
N GLU A 85 -29.41 -38.23 -40.00
CA GLU A 85 -30.53 -38.15 -40.96
C GLU A 85 -30.54 -39.39 -41.89
N ASP A 86 -29.37 -39.80 -42.37
CA ASP A 86 -29.15 -40.98 -43.22
C ASP A 86 -29.49 -42.31 -42.51
N GLU A 87 -29.37 -42.39 -41.18
CA GLU A 87 -29.77 -43.57 -40.39
C GLU A 87 -31.27 -43.55 -40.08
N GLU A 88 -31.83 -42.38 -39.77
CA GLU A 88 -33.26 -42.18 -39.52
C GLU A 88 -34.11 -42.52 -40.76
N GLU A 89 -33.70 -42.08 -41.97
CA GLU A 89 -34.40 -42.43 -43.20
C GLU A 89 -34.38 -43.94 -43.48
N LYS A 90 -33.21 -44.59 -43.28
CA LYS A 90 -33.07 -46.05 -43.41
C LYS A 90 -33.90 -46.81 -42.38
N ALA A 91 -34.05 -46.29 -41.16
CA ALA A 91 -34.91 -46.85 -40.13
C ALA A 91 -36.40 -46.71 -40.50
N PHE A 92 -36.82 -45.53 -40.98
CA PHE A 92 -38.17 -45.28 -41.44
C PHE A 92 -38.56 -46.19 -42.62
N ALA A 93 -37.69 -46.33 -43.63
CA ALA A 93 -37.91 -47.21 -44.77
C ALA A 93 -38.06 -48.70 -44.36
N LYS A 94 -37.33 -49.15 -43.32
CA LYS A 94 -37.50 -50.49 -42.74
C LYS A 94 -38.85 -50.63 -42.01
N ALA A 95 -39.25 -49.62 -41.23
CA ALA A 95 -40.53 -49.61 -40.52
C ALA A 95 -41.73 -49.66 -41.48
N VAL A 96 -41.73 -48.84 -42.54
CA VAL A 96 -42.77 -48.85 -43.58
C VAL A 96 -42.87 -50.21 -44.27
N LYS A 97 -41.73 -50.84 -44.60
CA LYS A 97 -41.70 -52.19 -45.20
C LYS A 97 -42.23 -53.27 -44.25
N LYS A 98 -42.00 -53.13 -42.94
CA LYS A 98 -42.53 -54.05 -41.92
C LYS A 98 -44.04 -53.90 -41.78
N ALA A 99 -44.54 -52.68 -41.56
CA ALA A 99 -45.98 -52.41 -41.43
C ALA A 99 -46.77 -52.82 -42.68
N SER A 100 -46.20 -52.63 -43.88
CA SER A 100 -46.80 -53.07 -45.16
C SER A 100 -46.92 -54.60 -45.30
N ARG A 101 -46.08 -55.38 -44.61
CA ARG A 101 -46.18 -56.85 -44.57
C ARG A 101 -47.23 -57.26 -43.56
N GLU A 102 -47.13 -56.77 -42.33
CA GLU A 102 -48.08 -57.08 -41.24
C GLU A 102 -49.53 -56.76 -41.64
N MET A 103 -49.77 -55.63 -42.31
CA MET A 103 -51.09 -55.29 -42.84
C MET A 103 -51.59 -56.28 -43.90
N LYS A 104 -50.71 -56.74 -44.80
CA LYS A 104 -51.06 -57.72 -45.84
C LYS A 104 -51.36 -59.10 -45.23
N ASP A 105 -50.57 -59.51 -44.25
CA ASP A 105 -50.74 -60.78 -43.55
C ASP A 105 -52.06 -60.81 -42.77
N ILE A 106 -52.43 -59.71 -42.12
CA ILE A 106 -53.74 -59.53 -41.45
C ILE A 106 -54.90 -59.58 -42.46
N ILE A 107 -54.81 -58.88 -43.60
CA ILE A 107 -55.88 -58.92 -44.62
C ILE A 107 -56.05 -60.35 -45.18
N ASN A 108 -54.95 -61.08 -45.34
CA ASN A 108 -54.96 -62.45 -45.86
C ASN A 108 -55.41 -63.50 -44.83
N SER A 109 -55.49 -63.17 -43.52
CA SER A 109 -55.95 -64.11 -42.49
C SER A 109 -57.47 -64.21 -42.35
N HIS A 110 -58.21 -63.30 -42.99
CA HIS A 110 -59.66 -63.41 -43.14
C HIS A 110 -59.97 -64.13 -44.46
N ASP A 111 -61.00 -64.98 -44.49
CA ASP A 111 -61.47 -65.60 -45.75
C ASP A 111 -62.56 -64.75 -46.41
N ASP A 112 -63.51 -64.25 -45.62
CA ASP A 112 -64.62 -63.42 -46.09
C ASP A 112 -64.18 -62.00 -46.54
N GLN A 113 -64.93 -61.42 -47.49
CA GLN A 113 -64.64 -60.11 -48.05
C GLN A 113 -65.14 -58.95 -47.18
N MET A 114 -66.21 -59.14 -46.38
CA MET A 114 -66.68 -58.10 -45.46
C MET A 114 -65.72 -57.96 -44.27
N GLU A 115 -65.27 -59.07 -43.69
CA GLU A 115 -64.27 -59.03 -42.60
C GLU A 115 -62.95 -58.34 -43.02
N LYS A 116 -62.51 -58.54 -44.27
CA LYS A 116 -61.37 -57.83 -44.85
C LYS A 116 -61.60 -56.33 -44.91
N PHE A 117 -62.78 -55.91 -45.37
CA PHE A 117 -63.15 -54.51 -45.45
C PHE A 117 -63.21 -53.85 -44.08
N ASP A 118 -63.89 -54.48 -43.11
CA ASP A 118 -64.02 -53.98 -41.74
C ASP A 118 -62.64 -53.85 -41.05
N THR A 119 -61.75 -54.84 -41.24
CA THR A 119 -60.38 -54.79 -40.72
C THR A 119 -59.56 -53.67 -41.35
N ILE A 120 -59.69 -53.43 -42.67
CA ILE A 120 -59.05 -52.29 -43.34
C ILE A 120 -59.60 -50.95 -42.81
N GLN A 121 -60.92 -50.85 -42.64
CA GLN A 121 -61.58 -49.64 -42.13
C GLN A 121 -61.14 -49.35 -40.69
N GLN A 122 -61.11 -50.36 -39.81
CA GLN A 122 -60.63 -50.20 -38.43
C GLN A 122 -59.19 -49.72 -38.39
N ARG A 123 -58.27 -50.34 -39.15
CA ARG A 123 -56.86 -49.93 -39.21
C ARG A 123 -56.68 -48.52 -39.77
N TYR A 124 -57.49 -48.11 -40.75
CA TYR A 124 -57.47 -46.73 -41.25
C TYR A 124 -57.93 -45.73 -40.17
N MET A 125 -58.98 -46.05 -39.41
CA MET A 125 -59.46 -45.22 -38.31
C MET A 125 -58.45 -45.10 -37.17
N GLU A 126 -57.81 -46.20 -36.77
CA GLU A 126 -56.72 -46.21 -35.79
C GLU A 126 -55.55 -45.33 -36.25
N LEU A 127 -55.06 -45.55 -37.48
CA LEU A 127 -53.95 -44.77 -38.05
C LEU A 127 -54.28 -43.27 -38.15
N PHE A 128 -55.52 -42.91 -38.51
CA PHE A 128 -55.95 -41.51 -38.56
C PHE A 128 -56.01 -40.87 -37.16
N GLN A 129 -56.53 -41.58 -36.15
CA GLN A 129 -56.54 -41.10 -34.76
C GLN A 129 -55.12 -40.92 -34.22
N ASP A 130 -54.23 -41.85 -34.53
CA ASP A 130 -52.81 -41.84 -34.16
C ASP A 130 -52.07 -40.68 -34.81
N MET A 131 -52.27 -40.45 -36.11
CA MET A 131 -51.76 -39.28 -36.83
C MET A 131 -52.24 -37.98 -36.18
N LYS A 132 -53.54 -37.86 -35.86
CA LYS A 132 -54.09 -36.67 -35.18
C LYS A 132 -53.62 -36.51 -33.73
N ARG A 133 -53.25 -37.58 -33.03
CA ARG A 133 -52.55 -37.52 -31.74
C ARG A 133 -51.14 -37.00 -31.91
N LEU A 134 -50.38 -37.56 -32.85
CA LEU A 134 -49.00 -37.20 -33.13
C LEU A 134 -48.86 -35.74 -33.61
N GLU A 135 -49.76 -35.25 -34.48
CA GLU A 135 -49.84 -33.83 -34.88
C GLU A 135 -49.96 -32.90 -33.65
N ARG A 136 -50.86 -33.24 -32.72
CA ARG A 136 -51.09 -32.44 -31.50
C ARG A 136 -49.88 -32.46 -30.57
N ASP A 137 -49.24 -33.61 -30.40
CA ASP A 137 -48.08 -33.72 -29.50
C ASP A 137 -46.82 -33.11 -30.12
N HIS A 138 -46.61 -33.23 -31.43
CA HIS A 138 -45.58 -32.49 -32.17
C HIS A 138 -45.75 -30.97 -32.01
N ALA A 139 -46.99 -30.45 -32.12
CA ALA A 139 -47.26 -29.03 -31.90
C ALA A 139 -46.95 -28.56 -30.45
N LYS A 140 -47.19 -29.40 -29.44
CA LYS A 140 -46.78 -29.12 -28.05
C LYS A 140 -45.25 -29.13 -27.90
N MET A 141 -44.59 -30.14 -28.43
CA MET A 141 -43.14 -30.31 -28.33
C MET A 141 -42.38 -29.19 -29.05
N LYS A 142 -42.85 -28.75 -30.23
CA LYS A 142 -42.32 -27.59 -30.95
C LYS A 142 -42.39 -26.32 -30.10
N LYS A 143 -43.55 -26.00 -29.51
CA LYS A 143 -43.71 -24.85 -28.60
C LYS A 143 -42.80 -24.93 -27.38
N ARG A 144 -42.65 -26.12 -26.78
CA ARG A 144 -41.74 -26.34 -25.65
C ARG A 144 -40.27 -26.13 -26.06
N ASN A 145 -39.87 -26.58 -27.23
CA ASN A 145 -38.51 -26.39 -27.76
C ASN A 145 -38.21 -24.91 -28.03
N GLU A 146 -39.15 -24.18 -28.66
CA GLU A 146 -39.04 -22.73 -28.87
C GLU A 146 -38.91 -21.96 -27.53
N GLN A 147 -39.63 -22.38 -26.49
CA GLN A 147 -39.53 -21.79 -25.15
C GLN A 147 -38.19 -22.09 -24.48
N LEU A 148 -37.75 -23.35 -24.48
CA LEU A 148 -36.46 -23.76 -23.91
C LEU A 148 -35.28 -23.08 -24.62
N GLN A 149 -35.37 -22.85 -25.93
CA GLN A 149 -34.34 -22.14 -26.69
C GLN A 149 -34.26 -20.65 -26.28
N LYS A 150 -35.40 -19.99 -26.04
CA LYS A 150 -35.45 -18.62 -25.49
C LYS A 150 -34.85 -18.54 -24.08
N GLU A 151 -35.21 -19.47 -23.21
CA GLU A 151 -34.69 -19.55 -21.83
C GLU A 151 -33.17 -19.79 -21.82
N LYS A 152 -32.67 -20.68 -22.68
CA LYS A 152 -31.23 -20.96 -22.89
C LYS A 152 -30.47 -19.71 -23.34
N ASP A 153 -30.99 -18.93 -24.28
CA ASP A 153 -30.30 -17.73 -24.76
C ASP A 153 -30.41 -16.56 -23.77
N ALA A 154 -31.50 -16.46 -23.00
CA ALA A 154 -31.61 -15.55 -21.85
C ALA A 154 -30.55 -15.89 -20.77
N ALA A 155 -30.47 -17.17 -20.36
CA ALA A 155 -29.51 -17.65 -19.37
C ALA A 155 -28.05 -17.41 -19.81
N LYS A 156 -27.72 -17.60 -21.10
CA LYS A 156 -26.40 -17.22 -21.66
C LYS A 156 -26.13 -15.71 -21.55
N SER A 157 -27.12 -14.87 -21.83
CA SER A 157 -27.00 -13.41 -21.71
C SER A 157 -26.68 -13.01 -20.27
N ASP A 158 -27.40 -13.57 -19.31
CA ASP A 158 -27.23 -13.26 -17.89
C ASP A 158 -25.92 -13.84 -17.33
N LEU A 159 -25.49 -15.03 -17.75
CA LEU A 159 -24.16 -15.55 -17.44
C LEU A 159 -23.03 -14.63 -17.97
N SER A 160 -23.19 -14.06 -19.16
CA SER A 160 -22.23 -13.11 -19.73
C SER A 160 -22.15 -11.81 -18.92
N LYS A 161 -23.31 -11.27 -18.47
CA LYS A 161 -23.38 -10.11 -17.57
C LYS A 161 -22.76 -10.41 -16.20
N ALA A 162 -23.09 -11.56 -15.61
CA ALA A 162 -22.57 -12.01 -14.32
C ALA A 162 -21.04 -12.18 -14.35
N ASN A 163 -20.50 -12.82 -15.40
CA ASN A 163 -19.06 -12.90 -15.62
C ASN A 163 -18.43 -11.51 -15.78
N SER A 164 -19.04 -10.60 -16.54
CA SER A 164 -18.54 -9.23 -16.70
C SER A 164 -18.51 -8.45 -15.38
N MET A 165 -19.48 -8.69 -14.50
CA MET A 165 -19.53 -8.10 -13.14
C MET A 165 -18.48 -8.73 -12.22
N LYS A 166 -18.31 -10.06 -12.26
CA LYS A 166 -17.25 -10.80 -11.53
C LYS A 166 -15.87 -10.24 -11.84
N HIS A 167 -15.51 -10.07 -13.11
CA HIS A 167 -14.21 -9.51 -13.51
C HIS A 167 -14.01 -8.07 -12.99
N LYS A 168 -15.06 -7.24 -12.96
CA LYS A 168 -14.98 -5.88 -12.38
C LYS A 168 -14.73 -5.93 -10.87
N LEU A 169 -15.44 -6.80 -10.14
CA LEU A 169 -15.25 -6.98 -8.71
C LEU A 169 -13.85 -7.52 -8.39
N GLU A 170 -13.36 -8.52 -9.13
CA GLU A 170 -12.00 -9.05 -8.97
C GLU A 170 -10.93 -7.97 -9.19
N ASN A 171 -11.10 -7.12 -10.21
CA ASN A 171 -10.19 -6.00 -10.45
C ASN A 171 -10.21 -4.98 -9.30
N ILE A 172 -11.40 -4.59 -8.81
CA ILE A 172 -11.54 -3.67 -7.67
C ILE A 172 -10.90 -4.27 -6.40
N CYS A 173 -11.13 -5.56 -6.13
CA CYS A 173 -10.51 -6.26 -5.00
C CYS A 173 -8.97 -6.28 -5.10
N ARG A 174 -8.41 -6.52 -6.30
CA ARG A 174 -6.95 -6.50 -6.52
C ARG A 174 -6.34 -5.11 -6.30
N GLU A 175 -6.96 -4.06 -6.84
CA GLU A 175 -6.47 -2.70 -6.63
C GLU A 175 -6.65 -2.25 -5.17
N LEU A 176 -7.75 -2.62 -4.50
CA LEU A 176 -7.96 -2.35 -3.07
C LEU A 176 -6.92 -3.07 -2.19
N GLN A 177 -6.56 -4.32 -2.50
CA GLN A 177 -5.51 -5.05 -1.78
C GLN A 177 -4.13 -4.41 -1.99
N LYS A 178 -3.82 -4.01 -3.22
CA LYS A 178 -2.59 -3.31 -3.60
C LYS A 178 -2.47 -1.95 -2.91
N GLU A 179 -3.56 -1.18 -2.85
CA GLU A 179 -3.59 0.12 -2.18
C GLU A 179 -3.48 -0.01 -0.66
N ASN A 180 -4.17 -0.98 -0.03
CA ASN A 180 -3.97 -1.30 1.38
C ASN A 180 -2.52 -1.68 1.70
N LYS A 181 -1.87 -2.47 0.83
CA LYS A 181 -0.45 -2.81 0.98
C LYS A 181 0.43 -1.55 0.87
N ARG A 182 0.18 -0.70 -0.13
CA ARG A 182 0.89 0.58 -0.35
C ARG A 182 0.78 1.49 0.88
N ILE A 183 -0.42 1.68 1.42
CA ILE A 183 -0.69 2.49 2.62
C ILE A 183 0.04 1.91 3.85
N LYS A 184 0.02 0.58 4.03
CA LYS A 184 0.71 -0.08 5.15
C LYS A 184 2.23 0.05 5.07
N GLU A 185 2.80 -0.01 3.87
CA GLU A 185 4.24 0.20 3.63
C GLU A 185 4.64 1.67 3.80
N GLU A 186 3.82 2.60 3.30
CA GLU A 186 4.02 4.04 3.45
C GLU A 186 3.92 4.51 4.91
N SER A 187 2.92 4.01 5.65
CA SER A 187 2.75 4.28 7.09
C SER A 187 3.97 3.79 7.89
N LYS A 188 4.48 2.58 7.63
CA LYS A 188 5.71 2.08 8.24
C LYS A 188 6.92 2.94 7.91
N ARG A 189 7.10 3.29 6.63
CA ARG A 189 8.21 4.15 6.16
C ARG A 189 8.17 5.53 6.84
N LEU A 190 6.99 6.11 6.96
CA LEU A 190 6.80 7.40 7.62
C LEU A 190 7.09 7.32 9.13
N ALA A 191 6.63 6.28 9.81
CA ALA A 191 6.90 6.06 11.23
C ALA A 191 8.41 5.94 11.51
N VAL A 192 9.15 5.18 10.69
CA VAL A 192 10.62 5.08 10.79
C VAL A 192 11.29 6.43 10.51
N SER A 193 10.85 7.17 9.48
CA SER A 193 11.44 8.48 9.16
C SER A 193 11.18 9.53 10.26
N GLU A 194 9.99 9.55 10.87
CA GLU A 194 9.70 10.42 12.01
C GLU A 194 10.50 10.03 13.25
N GLN A 195 10.68 8.73 13.51
CA GLN A 195 11.53 8.26 14.61
C GLN A 195 13.00 8.67 14.40
N GLN A 196 13.54 8.51 13.19
CA GLN A 196 14.88 8.97 12.83
C GLN A 196 15.06 10.49 13.04
N LYS A 197 14.09 11.31 12.60
CA LYS A 197 14.14 12.77 12.84
C LYS A 197 14.13 13.11 14.34
N ARG A 198 13.38 12.37 15.16
CA ARG A 198 13.35 12.54 16.62
C ARG A 198 14.70 12.18 17.25
N GLU A 199 15.30 11.07 16.82
CA GLU A 199 16.63 10.64 17.27
C GLU A 199 17.72 11.63 16.85
N GLU A 200 17.73 12.09 15.60
CA GLU A 200 18.62 13.15 15.12
C GLU A 200 18.46 14.45 15.90
N LEU A 201 17.24 14.84 16.23
CA LEU A 201 16.96 16.06 16.98
C LEU A 201 17.38 15.93 18.45
N SER A 202 17.12 14.79 19.09
CA SER A 202 17.60 14.48 20.45
C SER A 202 19.12 14.52 20.51
N SER A 203 19.79 13.83 19.58
CA SER A 203 21.26 13.82 19.49
C SER A 203 21.84 15.22 19.27
N LYS A 204 21.21 16.07 18.44
CA LYS A 204 21.62 17.48 18.29
C LYS A 204 21.48 18.26 19.59
N PHE A 205 20.36 18.13 20.30
CA PHE A 205 20.18 18.80 21.60
C PHE A 205 21.17 18.29 22.66
N GLU A 206 21.40 16.98 22.75
CA GLU A 206 22.36 16.37 23.67
C GLU A 206 23.79 16.86 23.38
N ASN A 207 24.20 16.88 22.11
CA ASN A 207 25.49 17.41 21.69
C ASN A 207 25.64 18.89 22.03
N THR A 208 24.67 19.75 21.72
CA THR A 208 24.73 21.18 22.07
C THR A 208 24.74 21.41 23.59
N ILE A 209 24.01 20.61 24.37
CA ILE A 209 24.08 20.67 25.84
C ILE A 209 25.48 20.25 26.33
N TRP A 210 26.10 19.24 25.71
CA TRP A 210 27.46 18.82 26.03
C TRP A 210 28.51 19.87 25.66
N GLU A 211 28.41 20.49 24.47
CA GLU A 211 29.26 21.61 24.03
C GLU A 211 29.18 22.79 25.00
N ILE A 212 27.97 23.21 25.41
CA ILE A 212 27.77 24.29 26.39
C ILE A 212 28.40 23.93 27.74
N LYS A 213 28.20 22.70 28.23
CA LYS A 213 28.81 22.24 29.49
C LYS A 213 30.35 22.26 29.41
N SER A 214 30.92 21.71 28.34
CA SER A 214 32.37 21.70 28.12
C SER A 214 32.94 23.12 28.05
N LYS A 215 32.25 24.05 27.38
CA LYS A 215 32.67 25.45 27.31
C LYS A 215 32.55 26.17 28.67
N MET A 216 31.53 25.86 29.48
CA MET A 216 31.42 26.39 30.85
C MET A 216 32.53 25.87 31.79
N GLU A 217 32.94 24.62 31.62
CA GLU A 217 34.06 24.01 32.37
C GLU A 217 35.39 24.67 31.98
N GLU A 218 35.68 24.80 30.67
CA GLU A 218 36.85 25.51 30.15
C GLU A 218 36.91 26.98 30.64
N ASP A 219 35.81 27.71 30.54
CA ASP A 219 35.70 29.09 31.06
C ASP A 219 35.93 29.19 32.59
N THR A 220 35.64 28.11 33.33
CA THR A 220 35.84 28.06 34.79
C THR A 220 37.31 27.79 35.11
N ASP A 221 37.95 26.86 34.41
CA ASP A 221 39.39 26.60 34.53
C ASP A 221 40.23 27.79 34.08
N GLU A 222 39.85 28.50 33.01
CA GLU A 222 40.50 29.75 32.61
C GLU A 222 40.39 30.85 33.68
N LYS A 223 39.22 30.99 34.33
CA LYS A 223 39.03 31.94 35.43
C LYS A 223 39.88 31.57 36.65
N LYS A 224 39.94 30.28 36.99
CA LYS A 224 40.79 29.75 38.07
C LYS A 224 42.27 30.03 37.79
N LYS A 225 42.75 29.69 36.59
CA LYS A 225 44.13 29.97 36.15
C LYS A 225 44.46 31.46 36.19
N ARG A 226 43.57 32.34 35.71
CA ARG A 226 43.75 33.81 35.82
C ARG A 226 43.78 34.31 37.27
N ALA A 227 43.09 33.66 38.19
CA ALA A 227 43.18 33.97 39.62
C ALA A 227 44.53 33.52 40.21
N GLU A 228 44.97 32.30 39.89
CA GLU A 228 46.28 31.76 40.29
C GLU A 228 47.44 32.63 39.75
N ASP A 229 47.41 33.02 38.47
CA ASP A 229 48.38 33.93 37.85
C ASP A 229 48.39 35.31 38.52
N SER A 230 47.21 35.82 38.94
CA SER A 230 47.07 37.10 39.65
C SER A 230 47.62 37.03 41.07
N GLU A 231 47.42 35.91 41.77
CA GLU A 231 47.97 35.65 43.11
C GLU A 231 49.51 35.53 43.05
N LEU A 232 50.03 34.73 42.13
CA LEU A 232 51.47 34.59 41.88
C LEU A 232 52.14 35.93 41.56
N LEU A 233 51.45 36.81 40.82
CA LEU A 233 51.95 38.16 40.52
C LEU A 233 51.99 39.06 41.77
N LYS A 234 50.97 38.99 42.65
CA LYS A 234 50.96 39.71 43.93
C LYS A 234 52.09 39.25 44.84
N ASP A 235 52.35 37.95 44.91
CA ASP A 235 53.44 37.41 45.73
C ASP A 235 54.82 37.79 45.19
N LYS A 236 54.99 37.87 43.86
CA LYS A 236 56.21 38.45 43.27
C LYS A 236 56.40 39.92 43.65
N PHE A 237 55.34 40.74 43.61
CA PHE A 237 55.42 42.14 44.07
C PHE A 237 55.73 42.25 45.57
N ARG A 238 55.11 41.41 46.41
CA ARG A 238 55.41 41.35 47.86
C ARG A 238 56.88 40.99 48.09
N SER A 239 57.40 39.96 47.42
CA SER A 239 58.80 39.56 47.53
C SER A 239 59.77 40.65 47.07
N PHE A 240 59.44 41.39 45.99
CA PHE A 240 60.24 42.54 45.58
C PHE A 240 60.23 43.66 46.64
N LEU A 241 59.07 43.98 47.23
CA LEU A 241 59.00 44.98 48.31
C LEU A 241 59.86 44.57 49.52
N GLU A 242 59.76 43.33 49.98
CA GLU A 242 60.61 42.80 51.07
C GLU A 242 62.11 42.89 50.74
N GLN A 243 62.50 42.56 49.50
CA GLN A 243 63.89 42.71 49.04
C GLN A 243 64.36 44.17 48.99
N TYR A 244 63.49 45.10 48.59
CA TYR A 244 63.78 46.54 48.59
C TYR A 244 63.94 47.07 50.02
N GLU A 245 63.01 46.75 50.93
CA GLU A 245 63.13 47.13 52.35
C GLU A 245 64.40 46.57 53.01
N LEU A 246 64.74 45.31 52.73
CA LEU A 246 65.97 44.69 53.27
C LEU A 246 67.23 45.39 52.75
N ARG A 247 67.23 45.79 51.46
CA ARG A 247 68.30 46.56 50.84
C ARG A 247 68.42 47.96 51.44
N GLU A 248 67.31 48.64 51.68
CA GLU A 248 67.27 49.97 52.32
C GLU A 248 67.84 49.91 53.74
N LYS A 249 67.36 48.96 54.56
CA LYS A 249 67.89 48.69 55.92
C LYS A 249 69.41 48.40 55.91
N HIS A 250 69.91 47.72 54.87
CA HIS A 250 71.35 47.49 54.70
C HIS A 250 72.11 48.79 54.36
N PHE A 251 71.62 49.60 53.42
CA PHE A 251 72.22 50.90 53.09
C PHE A 251 72.25 51.84 54.31
N ASP A 252 71.16 51.93 55.08
CA ASP A 252 71.11 52.71 56.33
C ASP A 252 72.14 52.24 57.36
N SER A 253 72.42 50.93 57.41
CA SER A 253 73.48 50.38 58.27
C SER A 253 74.87 50.75 57.77
N VAL A 254 75.10 50.73 56.46
CA VAL A 254 76.39 51.12 55.84
C VAL A 254 76.65 52.63 56.01
N VAL A 255 75.63 53.47 55.79
CA VAL A 255 75.73 54.93 55.99
C VAL A 255 76.01 55.26 57.46
N ARG A 256 75.32 54.63 58.41
CA ARG A 256 75.62 54.79 59.85
C ARG A 256 77.05 54.35 60.20
N SER A 257 77.51 53.24 59.65
CA SER A 257 78.89 52.78 59.84
C SER A 257 79.92 53.79 59.31
N LYS A 258 79.70 54.34 58.11
CA LYS A 258 80.57 55.36 57.50
C LYS A 258 80.54 56.69 58.26
N ASN A 259 79.40 57.10 58.82
CA ASN A 259 79.31 58.28 59.68
C ASN A 259 80.10 58.10 60.99
N LEU A 260 80.06 56.91 61.61
CA LEU A 260 80.88 56.60 62.79
C LEU A 260 82.38 56.58 62.47
N GLU A 261 82.76 56.05 61.30
CA GLU A 261 84.13 56.06 60.81
C GLU A 261 84.65 57.48 60.57
N LEU A 262 83.83 58.37 59.99
CA LEU A 262 84.15 59.80 59.85
C LEU A 262 84.32 60.49 61.19
N GLN A 263 83.40 60.30 62.15
CA GLN A 263 83.51 60.86 63.51
C GLN A 263 84.80 60.40 64.21
N LEU A 264 85.20 59.14 64.01
CA LEU A 264 86.44 58.59 64.54
C LEU A 264 87.68 59.25 63.90
N TYR A 265 87.66 59.52 62.59
CA TYR A 265 88.72 60.26 61.92
C TYR A 265 88.79 61.74 62.35
N GLU A 266 87.64 62.40 62.52
CA GLU A 266 87.56 63.77 63.05
C GLU A 266 88.12 63.86 64.47
N ALA A 267 87.74 62.93 65.36
CA ALA A 267 88.27 62.86 66.72
C ALA A 267 89.78 62.63 66.75
N LYS A 268 90.32 61.73 65.91
CA LYS A 268 91.78 61.54 65.76
C LYS A 268 92.49 62.78 65.23
N LEU A 269 91.89 63.50 64.29
CA LEU A 269 92.45 64.74 63.75
C LEU A 269 92.46 65.85 64.81
N GLN A 270 91.39 65.98 65.60
CA GLN A 270 91.34 66.91 66.74
C GLN A 270 92.40 66.57 67.80
N GLN A 271 92.55 65.28 68.13
CA GLN A 271 93.59 64.81 69.06
C GLN A 271 95.00 65.14 68.56
N GLN A 272 95.30 64.92 67.28
CA GLN A 272 96.61 65.31 66.74
C GLN A 272 96.84 66.82 66.78
N LYS A 273 95.84 67.65 66.41
CA LYS A 273 95.95 69.11 66.54
C LYS A 273 96.29 69.52 67.96
N GLN A 274 95.56 69.00 68.96
CA GLN A 274 95.82 69.28 70.38
C GLN A 274 97.23 68.84 70.84
N LEU A 275 97.78 67.77 70.27
CA LEU A 275 99.16 67.35 70.55
C LEU A 275 100.18 68.31 69.92
N THR A 276 99.99 68.70 68.65
CA THR A 276 100.85 69.69 67.98
C THR A 276 100.77 71.07 68.65
N ASP A 277 99.59 71.48 69.11
CA ASP A 277 99.40 72.71 69.90
C ASP A 277 100.16 72.63 71.24
N GLN A 278 100.17 71.46 71.90
CA GLN A 278 100.96 71.24 73.13
C GLN A 278 102.48 71.17 72.90
N GLU A 279 102.91 70.71 71.72
CA GLU A 279 104.33 70.67 71.33
C GLU A 279 104.86 72.07 70.93
N THR A 280 104.00 72.96 70.44
CA THR A 280 104.36 74.35 70.05
C THR A 280 104.24 75.38 71.18
N ILE A 281 103.74 74.97 72.35
CA ILE A 281 103.63 75.79 73.58
C ILE A 281 104.81 75.55 74.56
N LYS A 282 105.77 74.68 74.20
CA LYS A 282 107.02 74.43 74.93
C LYS A 282 108.23 75.13 74.31
#